data_AF-E9CQ96-F1
#
_entry.id   AF-E9CQ96-F1
#
_cell.length_a   1.000
_cell.length_b   1.000
_cell.length_c   1.000
_cell.angle_alpha   90.00
_cell.angle_beta   90.00
_cell.angle_gamma   90.00
#
_symmetry.space_group_name_H-M   'P 1'
#
loop_
_entity.id
_entity.type
_entity.pdbx_description
1 polymer ?
#
loop_
_entity_poly.entity_id
_entity_poly.type
_entity_poly.pdbx_seq_one_letter_code
_entity_poly.pdbx_strand_id
1 'polypeptide(L)'
;SGAKTMTWRRIPRETDWGRPHVVHDYDHERGAQHRGSGILTPVVQRLKMLIKYDQTELEAAILNAVFGAHVSSPYDPKMVEAAMGENFDDTSIGAYQDGRIEFHNERRISLQNGSRMPILYPGEKIETVNASRPHSNFEVFESAALRNIAAATGLSTQQVTQDWSDVNYSSARSAMLEAWKTLTRRRDDFSVGFAQPILSAFIEEIHDTEDLPLPSGAPHFLDARAA
;
A
#
# COMPACT_ATOMS: atom_id res chain seq x y z
N SER A 1 -22.73 -16.20 27.51
CA SER A 1 -21.75 -15.28 28.13
C SER A 1 -20.36 -15.71 27.72
N GLY A 2 -19.66 -14.92 26.90
CA GLY A 2 -18.31 -15.24 26.41
C GLY A 2 -17.25 -15.37 27.51
N ALA A 3 -17.58 -14.98 28.75
CA ALA A 3 -16.70 -15.10 29.91
C ALA A 3 -16.38 -16.55 30.33
N LYS A 4 -17.23 -17.54 29.99
CA LYS A 4 -16.97 -18.96 30.31
C LYS A 4 -16.05 -19.67 29.32
N THR A 5 -15.72 -19.04 28.19
CA THR A 5 -14.92 -19.65 27.11
C THR A 5 -13.44 -19.27 27.17
N MET A 6 -13.04 -18.35 28.06
CA MET A 6 -11.66 -17.86 28.17
C MET A 6 -10.98 -18.42 29.43
N THR A 7 -10.82 -19.74 29.50
CA THR A 7 -9.97 -20.38 30.52
C THR A 7 -8.51 -20.33 30.08
N TRP A 8 -7.69 -19.56 30.79
CA TRP A 8 -6.26 -19.46 30.50
C TRP A 8 -5.46 -20.36 31.45
N ARG A 9 -4.58 -21.19 30.91
CA ARG A 9 -3.57 -21.93 31.67
C ARG A 9 -2.21 -21.29 31.39
N ARG A 10 -1.53 -20.80 32.44
CA ARG A 10 -0.16 -20.31 32.30
C ARG A 10 0.76 -21.48 31.99
N ILE A 11 1.56 -21.35 30.93
CA ILE A 11 2.64 -22.27 30.57
C ILE A 11 3.95 -21.50 30.81
N PRO A 12 4.92 -22.04 31.58
CA PRO A 12 6.23 -21.41 31.72
C PRO A 12 6.93 -21.35 30.36
N ARG A 13 7.82 -20.35 30.17
CA ARG A 13 8.54 -20.16 28.91
C ARG A 13 9.42 -21.38 28.59
N GLU A 14 10.10 -21.90 29.60
CA GLU A 14 11.04 -23.01 29.54
C GLU A 14 10.74 -24.03 30.64
N THR A 15 11.19 -25.27 30.46
CA THR A 15 11.22 -26.30 31.50
C THR A 15 12.30 -25.99 32.54
N ASP A 16 12.32 -26.74 33.65
CA ASP A 16 13.30 -26.56 34.74
C ASP A 16 14.76 -26.76 34.29
N TRP A 17 14.99 -27.54 33.23
CA TRP A 17 16.30 -27.76 32.60
C TRP A 17 16.52 -26.90 31.33
N GLY A 18 15.63 -25.95 31.08
CA GLY A 18 15.79 -24.90 30.07
C GLY A 18 15.20 -25.21 28.68
N ARG A 19 14.55 -26.34 28.43
CA ARG A 19 13.92 -26.64 27.12
C ARG A 19 12.80 -25.62 26.84
N PRO A 20 12.73 -24.98 25.67
CA PRO A 20 11.73 -23.95 25.42
C PRO A 20 10.38 -24.59 25.14
N HIS A 21 9.34 -24.17 25.86
CA HIS A 21 7.96 -24.50 25.51
C HIS A 21 7.41 -23.56 24.43
N VAL A 22 7.83 -22.30 24.46
CA VAL A 22 7.44 -21.27 23.49
C VAL A 22 8.67 -20.46 23.12
N VAL A 23 8.91 -20.33 21.82
CA VAL A 23 9.96 -19.46 21.27
C VAL A 23 9.33 -18.12 20.91
N HIS A 24 9.71 -17.06 21.61
CA HIS A 24 9.28 -15.69 21.34
C HIS A 24 10.48 -14.88 20.84
N ASP A 25 10.65 -14.86 19.53
CA ASP A 25 11.72 -14.16 18.84
C ASP A 25 11.28 -12.75 18.42
N TYR A 26 12.11 -11.75 18.73
CA TYR A 26 11.91 -10.36 18.32
C TYR A 26 13.19 -9.55 18.49
N ASP A 27 13.35 -8.52 17.66
CA ASP A 27 14.44 -7.55 17.78
C ASP A 27 14.26 -6.67 19.03
N HIS A 28 15.20 -6.74 19.97
CA HIS A 28 15.29 -5.83 21.12
C HIS A 28 15.98 -4.53 20.73
N GLU A 29 15.23 -3.43 20.72
CA GLU A 29 15.76 -2.07 20.51
C GLU A 29 15.99 -1.33 21.84
N ARG A 30 15.26 -1.71 22.90
CA ARG A 30 15.26 -1.01 24.20
C ARG A 30 15.24 -1.98 25.38
N GLY A 31 15.80 -1.54 26.50
CA GLY A 31 15.67 -2.24 27.78
C GLY A 31 14.20 -2.36 28.20
N ALA A 32 13.83 -3.50 28.80
CA ALA A 32 12.45 -3.85 29.21
C ALA A 32 11.43 -3.98 28.06
N GLN A 33 11.87 -4.11 26.81
CA GLN A 33 10.99 -4.40 25.69
C GLN A 33 10.48 -5.84 25.76
N HIS A 34 9.15 -6.01 25.77
CA HIS A 34 8.48 -7.32 25.85
C HIS A 34 7.92 -7.82 24.51
N ARG A 35 8.05 -7.05 23.43
CA ARG A 35 7.59 -7.40 22.07
C ARG A 35 8.39 -6.63 21.02
N GLY A 36 8.52 -7.18 19.82
CA GLY A 36 9.10 -6.48 18.67
C GLY A 36 8.27 -5.29 18.19
N SER A 37 8.97 -4.31 17.61
CA SER A 37 8.42 -3.35 16.65
C SER A 37 8.61 -3.93 15.24
N GLY A 38 7.55 -3.94 14.43
CA GLY A 38 7.68 -4.40 13.05
C GLY A 38 8.56 -3.44 12.23
N ILE A 39 9.30 -3.95 11.25
CA ILE A 39 10.22 -3.18 10.40
C ILE A 39 9.54 -2.00 9.68
N LEU A 40 8.23 -2.09 9.42
CA LEU A 40 7.46 -1.05 8.74
C LEU A 40 6.84 -0.02 9.69
N THR A 41 6.85 -0.27 11.01
CA THR A 41 6.25 0.62 12.04
C THR A 41 6.60 2.10 11.84
N PRO A 42 7.87 2.50 11.64
CA PRO A 42 8.23 3.92 11.49
C PRO A 42 7.69 4.58 10.21
N VAL A 43 7.31 3.80 9.19
CA VAL A 43 6.90 4.30 7.86
C VAL A 43 5.45 4.04 7.51
N VAL A 44 4.67 3.35 8.36
CA VAL A 44 3.25 3.04 8.11
C VAL A 44 2.44 4.28 7.73
N GLN A 45 2.65 5.40 8.43
CA GLN A 45 1.91 6.63 8.14
C GLN A 45 2.29 7.21 6.76
N ARG A 46 3.56 7.09 6.36
CA ARG A 46 4.01 7.56 5.04
C ARG A 46 3.50 6.66 3.92
N LEU A 47 3.50 5.34 4.12
CA LEU A 47 2.88 4.38 3.21
C LEU A 47 1.39 4.69 2.99
N LYS A 48 0.66 4.99 4.07
CA LYS A 48 -0.76 5.38 3.97
C LYS A 48 -0.95 6.67 3.16
N MET A 49 -0.09 7.66 3.35
CA MET A 49 -0.14 8.90 2.57
C MET A 49 0.17 8.67 1.09
N LEU A 50 1.15 7.81 0.77
CA LEU A 50 1.47 7.43 -0.60
C LEU A 50 0.27 6.78 -1.29
N ILE A 51 -0.31 5.74 -0.69
CA ILE A 51 -1.51 5.05 -1.23
C ILE A 51 -2.64 6.04 -1.49
N LYS A 52 -2.89 6.96 -0.55
CA LYS A 52 -3.95 7.96 -0.72
C LYS A 52 -3.63 8.91 -1.87
N TYR A 53 -2.38 9.33 -2.01
CA TYR A 53 -1.99 10.26 -3.05
C TYR A 53 -2.08 9.63 -4.44
N ASP A 54 -1.62 8.38 -4.60
CA ASP A 54 -1.74 7.59 -5.83
C ASP A 54 -3.21 7.45 -6.26
N GLN A 55 -4.10 7.15 -5.31
CA GLN A 55 -5.54 7.08 -5.57
C GLN A 55 -6.10 8.43 -6.04
N THR A 56 -5.75 9.53 -5.37
CA THR A 56 -6.24 10.85 -5.75
C THR A 56 -5.72 11.31 -7.11
N GLU A 57 -4.50 10.93 -7.50
CA GLU A 57 -3.96 11.22 -8.84
C GLU A 57 -4.66 10.37 -9.91
N LEU A 58 -4.93 9.09 -9.63
CA LEU A 58 -5.71 8.25 -10.54
C LEU A 58 -7.14 8.79 -10.73
N GLU A 59 -7.85 9.08 -9.64
CA GLU A 59 -9.20 9.63 -9.67
C GLU A 59 -9.25 10.97 -10.41
N ALA A 60 -8.24 11.81 -10.19
CA ALA A 60 -8.06 13.05 -10.91
C ALA A 60 -7.85 12.86 -12.42
N ALA A 61 -6.99 11.91 -12.81
CA ALA A 61 -6.74 11.59 -14.21
C ALA A 61 -8.03 11.09 -14.89
N ILE A 62 -8.81 10.24 -14.20
CA ILE A 62 -10.12 9.78 -14.67
C ILE A 62 -11.09 10.96 -14.80
N LEU A 63 -11.18 11.84 -13.80
CA LEU A 63 -12.08 12.99 -13.84
C LEU A 63 -11.74 13.92 -15.01
N ASN A 64 -10.47 14.20 -15.24
CA ASN A 64 -10.02 15.01 -16.39
C ASN A 64 -10.34 14.33 -17.73
N ALA A 65 -10.16 13.01 -17.83
CA ALA A 65 -10.53 12.25 -19.03
C ALA A 65 -12.04 12.29 -19.31
N VAL A 66 -12.87 12.30 -18.25
CA VAL A 66 -14.34 12.35 -18.36
C VAL A 66 -14.87 13.77 -18.64
N PHE A 67 -14.30 14.79 -17.99
CA PHE A 67 -14.77 16.19 -18.05
C PHE A 67 -13.98 17.08 -19.03
N GLY A 68 -13.12 16.50 -19.87
CA GLY A 68 -12.25 17.24 -20.80
C GLY A 68 -13.00 18.19 -21.75
N ALA A 69 -14.31 17.97 -21.96
CA ALA A 69 -15.21 18.88 -22.64
C ALA A 69 -16.60 18.81 -22.02
N HIS A 70 -17.17 19.94 -21.62
CA HIS A 70 -18.59 20.04 -21.29
C HIS A 70 -19.27 21.02 -22.24
N VAL A 71 -20.56 20.80 -22.47
CA VAL A 71 -21.38 21.64 -23.33
C VAL A 71 -22.07 22.69 -22.47
N SER A 72 -21.72 23.96 -22.64
CA SER A 72 -22.40 25.09 -22.01
C SER A 72 -23.56 25.54 -22.91
N SER A 73 -24.77 25.54 -22.36
CA SER A 73 -25.95 26.07 -23.04
C SER A 73 -26.25 27.49 -22.57
N PRO A 74 -26.62 28.41 -23.46
CA PRO A 74 -27.02 29.75 -23.08
C PRO A 74 -28.33 29.68 -22.28
N TYR A 75 -28.36 30.30 -21.11
CA TYR A 75 -29.61 30.62 -20.43
C TYR A 75 -30.18 31.90 -21.06
N ASP A 76 -31.40 31.84 -21.59
CA ASP A 76 -32.13 33.02 -22.03
C ASP A 76 -32.73 33.72 -20.78
N PRO A 77 -32.40 35.01 -20.50
CA PRO A 77 -32.96 35.77 -19.40
C PRO A 77 -34.50 35.76 -19.35
N LYS A 78 -35.17 35.64 -20.49
CA LYS A 78 -36.63 35.52 -20.58
C LYS A 78 -37.17 34.22 -19.97
N MET A 79 -36.37 33.15 -19.94
CA MET A 79 -36.73 31.85 -19.35
C MET A 79 -36.75 31.90 -17.82
N VAL A 80 -35.88 32.70 -17.21
CA VAL A 80 -35.86 32.90 -15.75
C VAL A 80 -37.00 33.80 -15.30
N GLU A 81 -37.28 34.85 -16.09
CA GLU A 81 -38.42 35.74 -15.86
C GLU A 81 -39.77 35.00 -16.00
N ALA A 82 -39.91 34.13 -17.00
CA ALA A 82 -41.11 33.31 -17.16
C ALA A 82 -41.26 32.20 -16.11
N ALA A 83 -40.15 31.64 -15.60
CA ALA A 83 -40.19 30.64 -14.53
C ALA A 83 -40.50 31.24 -13.14
N MET A 84 -40.30 32.55 -12.96
CA MET A 84 -40.58 33.28 -11.72
C MET A 84 -41.84 34.15 -11.78
N GLY A 85 -42.53 34.22 -12.93
CA GLY A 85 -43.73 35.02 -13.14
C GLY A 85 -45.05 34.28 -12.83
N GLU A 86 -46.05 35.00 -12.34
CA GLU A 86 -47.35 34.48 -11.86
C GLU A 86 -48.28 33.92 -12.96
N ASN A 87 -47.97 34.16 -14.24
CA ASN A 87 -48.71 33.62 -15.40
C ASN A 87 -47.79 32.72 -16.23
N PHE A 88 -47.76 31.44 -15.90
CA PHE A 88 -46.95 30.43 -16.58
C PHE A 88 -47.63 30.03 -17.90
N ASP A 89 -47.08 30.46 -19.04
CA ASP A 89 -47.42 29.89 -20.36
C ASP A 89 -46.36 28.85 -20.73
N ASP A 90 -46.74 27.57 -20.54
CA ASP A 90 -45.89 26.38 -20.67
C ASP A 90 -45.46 26.09 -22.12
N THR A 91 -46.10 26.72 -23.11
CA THR A 91 -46.05 26.26 -24.50
C THR A 91 -44.81 26.70 -25.30
N SER A 92 -44.18 27.82 -24.95
CA SER A 92 -43.00 28.34 -25.66
C SER A 92 -41.66 27.92 -25.06
N ILE A 93 -41.69 27.48 -23.80
CA ILE A 93 -40.51 27.10 -23.00
C ILE A 93 -40.19 25.61 -23.17
N GLY A 94 -41.22 24.77 -23.35
CA GLY A 94 -41.09 23.35 -23.66
C GLY A 94 -40.41 23.10 -25.00
N ALA A 95 -40.83 23.74 -26.10
CA ALA A 95 -40.38 23.38 -27.45
C ALA A 95 -38.85 23.43 -27.67
N TYR A 96 -38.14 24.42 -27.11
CA TYR A 96 -36.68 24.50 -27.22
C TYR A 96 -35.98 23.45 -26.35
N GLN A 97 -36.48 23.23 -25.11
CA GLN A 97 -35.92 22.25 -24.19
C GLN A 97 -36.22 20.81 -24.63
N ASP A 98 -37.44 20.55 -25.08
CA ASP A 98 -37.91 19.29 -25.65
C ASP A 98 -37.15 18.97 -26.94
N GLY A 99 -37.01 19.94 -27.85
CA GLY A 99 -36.21 19.78 -29.07
C GLY A 99 -34.73 19.53 -28.79
N ARG A 100 -34.19 20.08 -27.70
CA ARG A 100 -32.81 19.83 -27.25
C ARG A 100 -32.64 18.44 -26.62
N ILE A 101 -33.59 18.02 -25.78
CA ILE A 101 -33.62 16.68 -25.18
C ILE A 101 -33.75 15.62 -26.28
N GLU A 102 -34.64 15.85 -27.25
CA GLU A 102 -34.84 14.98 -28.41
C GLU A 102 -33.58 14.90 -29.29
N PHE A 103 -32.96 16.05 -29.60
CA PHE A 103 -31.72 16.11 -30.38
C PHE A 103 -30.56 15.31 -29.74
N HIS A 104 -30.36 15.45 -28.42
CA HIS A 104 -29.33 14.71 -27.69
C HIS A 104 -29.68 13.22 -27.50
N ASN A 105 -30.98 12.88 -27.48
CA ASN A 105 -31.43 11.48 -27.39
C ASN A 105 -31.24 10.72 -28.70
N GLU A 106 -31.53 11.35 -29.84
CA GLU A 106 -31.42 10.75 -31.18
C GLU A 106 -29.97 10.66 -31.68
N ARG A 107 -29.12 11.63 -31.35
CA ARG A 107 -27.76 11.74 -31.92
C ARG A 107 -26.64 11.25 -31.01
N ARG A 108 -26.84 10.08 -30.40
CA ARG A 108 -25.82 9.37 -29.60
C ARG A 108 -24.72 8.78 -30.48
N ILE A 109 -23.85 9.60 -31.08
CA ILE A 109 -22.66 9.10 -31.78
C ILE A 109 -21.56 8.83 -30.74
N SER A 110 -21.43 7.57 -30.33
CA SER A 110 -20.24 7.09 -29.63
C SER A 110 -19.19 6.63 -30.65
N LEU A 111 -17.95 7.14 -30.57
CA LEU A 111 -16.85 6.44 -31.23
C LEU A 111 -16.65 5.07 -30.55
N GLN A 112 -16.18 4.09 -31.32
CA GLN A 112 -16.08 2.67 -30.97
C GLN A 112 -15.31 2.37 -29.66
N ASN A 113 -14.56 3.35 -29.13
CA ASN A 113 -13.76 3.26 -27.90
C ASN A 113 -14.28 4.14 -26.75
N GLY A 114 -15.57 4.54 -26.75
CA GLY A 114 -16.21 5.22 -25.61
C GLY A 114 -16.02 6.74 -25.56
N SER A 115 -15.20 7.34 -26.43
CA SER A 115 -15.13 8.79 -26.57
C SER A 115 -16.36 9.30 -27.35
N ARG A 116 -17.07 10.26 -26.76
CA ARG A 116 -18.28 10.87 -27.35
C ARG A 116 -17.88 12.16 -28.05
N MET A 117 -18.19 12.29 -29.34
CA MET A 117 -18.05 13.58 -30.03
C MET A 117 -19.34 14.37 -29.79
N PRO A 118 -19.31 15.47 -29.01
CA PRO A 118 -20.53 16.22 -28.72
C PRO A 118 -21.01 16.93 -29.99
N ILE A 119 -22.19 16.55 -30.47
CA ILE A 119 -22.93 17.32 -31.48
C ILE A 119 -23.73 18.38 -30.72
N LEU A 120 -23.54 19.65 -31.10
CA LEU A 120 -24.13 20.78 -30.39
C LEU A 120 -25.48 21.16 -30.98
N TYR A 121 -26.44 21.43 -30.11
CA TYR A 121 -27.70 22.08 -30.48
C TYR A 121 -27.45 23.59 -30.72
N PRO A 122 -28.23 24.28 -31.57
CA PRO A 122 -28.03 25.70 -31.83
C PRO A 122 -27.96 26.55 -30.56
N GLY A 123 -26.84 27.29 -30.40
CA GLY A 123 -26.55 28.12 -29.23
C GLY A 123 -25.60 27.50 -28.21
N GLU A 124 -25.44 26.18 -28.18
CA GLU A 124 -24.50 25.48 -27.30
C GLU A 124 -23.04 25.73 -27.69
N LYS A 125 -22.16 25.83 -26.69
CA LYS A 125 -20.70 25.95 -26.87
C LYS A 125 -20.00 24.81 -26.14
N ILE A 126 -18.89 24.34 -26.72
CA ILE A 126 -18.00 23.39 -26.02
C ILE A 126 -16.97 24.22 -25.27
N GLU A 127 -16.97 24.09 -23.95
CA GLU A 127 -15.92 24.62 -23.10
C GLU A 127 -15.04 23.46 -22.64
N THR A 128 -13.77 23.52 -23.05
CA THR A 128 -12.76 22.58 -22.59
C THR A 128 -12.24 23.05 -21.23
N VAL A 129 -12.49 22.27 -20.19
CA VAL A 129 -11.91 22.54 -18.87
C VAL A 129 -10.48 22.03 -18.92
N ASN A 130 -9.54 22.91 -19.24
CA ASN A 130 -8.13 22.62 -19.02
C ASN A 130 -7.89 22.66 -17.51
N ALA A 131 -8.02 21.50 -16.85
CA ALA A 131 -7.55 21.31 -15.50
C ALA A 131 -6.02 21.37 -15.52
N SER A 132 -5.46 22.59 -15.49
CA SER A 132 -4.02 22.80 -15.36
C SER A 132 -3.55 22.19 -14.05
N ARG A 133 -2.97 21.00 -14.12
CA ARG A 133 -2.37 20.30 -12.99
C ARG A 133 -0.87 20.19 -13.24
N PRO A 134 -0.01 20.72 -12.35
CA PRO A 134 1.41 20.43 -12.39
C PRO A 134 1.64 18.97 -11.96
N HIS A 135 1.62 18.04 -12.92
CA HIS A 135 1.95 16.62 -12.71
C HIS A 135 3.40 16.39 -12.24
N SER A 136 4.27 17.40 -12.37
CA SER A 136 5.68 17.34 -12.01
C SER A 136 5.96 17.08 -10.53
N ASN A 137 4.99 17.32 -9.64
CA ASN A 137 5.21 17.22 -8.19
C ASN A 137 4.91 15.82 -7.64
N PHE A 138 4.20 14.97 -8.39
CA PHE A 138 3.85 13.63 -7.97
C PHE A 138 5.09 12.75 -7.81
N GLU A 139 5.90 12.67 -8.87
CA GLU A 139 7.14 11.87 -8.91
C GLU A 139 8.11 12.28 -7.78
N VAL A 140 8.24 13.58 -7.51
CA VAL A 140 9.11 14.08 -6.43
C VAL A 140 8.63 13.61 -5.05
N PHE A 141 7.31 13.64 -4.82
CA PHE A 141 6.71 13.16 -3.57
C PHE A 141 6.84 11.63 -3.43
N GLU A 142 6.50 10.88 -4.48
CA GLU A 142 6.60 9.43 -4.52
C GLU A 142 8.04 8.99 -4.25
N SER A 143 9.00 9.56 -4.99
CA SER A 143 10.42 9.31 -4.83
C SER A 143 10.91 9.65 -3.41
N ALA A 144 10.41 10.73 -2.80
CA ALA A 144 10.71 11.04 -1.41
C ALA A 144 10.11 10.00 -0.45
N ALA A 145 8.85 9.57 -0.64
CA ALA A 145 8.22 8.54 0.18
C ALA A 145 9.00 7.21 0.12
N LEU A 146 9.37 6.77 -1.08
CA LEU A 146 10.14 5.54 -1.33
C LEU A 146 11.54 5.61 -0.70
N ARG A 147 12.22 6.76 -0.73
CA ARG A 147 13.48 7.00 0.01
C ARG A 147 13.35 6.78 1.52
N ASN A 148 12.24 7.20 2.12
CA ASN A 148 12.02 7.01 3.55
C ASN A 148 11.74 5.54 3.88
N ILE A 149 11.03 4.83 3.01
CA ILE A 149 10.76 3.40 3.15
C ILE A 149 12.06 2.60 3.05
N ALA A 150 12.91 2.93 2.08
CA ALA A 150 14.25 2.34 1.92
C ALA A 150 15.09 2.54 3.20
N ALA A 151 15.16 3.77 3.70
CA ALA A 151 15.90 4.09 4.93
C ALA A 151 15.38 3.32 6.16
N ALA A 152 14.06 3.16 6.30
CA ALA A 152 13.47 2.44 7.44
C ALA A 152 13.65 0.92 7.35
N THR A 153 13.59 0.36 6.15
CA THR A 153 13.73 -1.10 5.95
C THR A 153 15.18 -1.55 5.94
N GLY A 154 16.14 -0.63 5.75
CA GLY A 154 17.55 -0.93 5.58
C GLY A 154 17.87 -1.50 4.19
N LEU A 155 17.07 -1.13 3.19
CA LEU A 155 17.26 -1.49 1.79
C LEU A 155 17.68 -0.27 0.99
N SER A 156 18.25 -0.48 -0.20
CA SER A 156 18.48 0.64 -1.11
C SER A 156 17.18 1.08 -1.79
N THR A 157 17.12 2.35 -2.20
CA THR A 157 15.97 2.88 -2.94
C THR A 157 15.72 2.09 -4.22
N GLN A 158 16.79 1.77 -4.95
CA GLN A 158 16.72 1.01 -6.20
C GLN A 158 16.18 -0.40 -5.98
N GLN A 159 16.46 -1.04 -4.84
CA GLN A 159 15.87 -2.34 -4.51
C GLN A 159 14.39 -2.26 -4.15
N VAL A 160 13.97 -1.17 -3.50
CA VAL A 160 12.57 -0.94 -3.14
C VAL A 160 11.73 -0.65 -4.38
N THR A 161 12.22 0.23 -5.27
CA THR A 161 11.50 0.66 -6.47
C THR A 161 11.71 -0.27 -7.67
N GLN A 162 12.73 -1.13 -7.63
CA GLN A 162 13.25 -1.88 -8.78
C GLN A 162 13.67 -0.99 -9.96
N ASP A 163 13.90 0.30 -9.69
CA ASP A 163 14.36 1.25 -10.68
C ASP A 163 15.87 1.47 -10.55
N TRP A 164 16.57 1.22 -11.64
CA TRP A 164 18.02 1.33 -11.76
C TRP A 164 18.43 2.34 -12.84
N SER A 165 17.49 3.13 -13.41
CA SER A 165 17.77 4.08 -14.49
C SER A 165 18.83 5.12 -14.10
N ASP A 166 18.80 5.53 -12.83
CA ASP A 166 19.57 6.67 -12.33
C ASP A 166 20.91 6.28 -11.69
N VAL A 167 21.31 5.01 -11.81
CA VAL A 167 22.55 4.48 -11.20
C VAL A 167 23.43 3.76 -12.19
N ASN A 168 24.75 3.88 -12.00
CA ASN A 168 25.74 3.11 -12.74
C ASN A 168 26.08 1.81 -12.01
N TYR A 169 26.85 0.95 -12.66
CA TYR A 169 27.24 -0.34 -12.09
C TYR A 169 27.90 -0.23 -10.70
N SER A 170 28.78 0.76 -10.49
CA SER A 170 29.51 0.93 -9.23
C SER A 170 28.57 1.36 -8.09
N SER A 171 27.67 2.32 -8.34
CA SER A 171 26.71 2.76 -7.33
C SER A 171 25.65 1.69 -7.06
N ALA A 172 25.17 0.98 -8.09
CA ALA A 172 24.25 -0.15 -7.94
C ALA A 172 24.84 -1.28 -7.09
N ARG A 173 26.09 -1.66 -7.36
CA ARG A 173 26.81 -2.68 -6.57
C ARG A 173 26.99 -2.25 -5.12
N SER A 174 27.37 -0.99 -4.90
CA SER A 174 27.55 -0.44 -3.54
C SER A 174 26.25 -0.46 -2.75
N ALA A 175 25.15 -0.05 -3.38
CA ALA A 175 23.81 -0.08 -2.79
C ALA A 175 23.37 -1.51 -2.40
N MET A 176 23.63 -2.49 -3.26
CA MET A 176 23.29 -3.89 -2.99
C MET A 176 24.13 -4.50 -1.87
N LEU A 177 25.44 -4.18 -1.82
CA LEU A 177 26.32 -4.62 -0.74
C LEU A 177 25.91 -4.04 0.63
N GLU A 178 25.49 -2.77 0.66
CA GLU A 178 25.03 -2.14 1.90
C GLU A 178 23.74 -2.82 2.42
N ALA A 179 22.76 -3.04 1.56
CA ALA A 179 21.53 -3.76 1.92
C ALA A 179 21.81 -5.20 2.38
N TRP A 180 22.81 -5.86 1.79
CA TRP A 180 23.19 -7.22 2.17
C TRP A 180 23.66 -7.32 3.63
N LYS A 181 24.28 -6.27 4.18
CA LYS A 181 24.67 -6.24 5.60
C LYS A 181 23.45 -6.33 6.51
N THR A 182 22.40 -5.56 6.23
CA THR A 182 21.15 -5.58 7.00
C THR A 182 20.44 -6.93 6.88
N LEU A 183 20.37 -7.49 5.67
CA LEU A 183 19.73 -8.79 5.44
C LEU A 183 20.48 -9.93 6.14
N THR A 184 21.81 -9.93 6.05
CA THR A 184 22.65 -10.94 6.70
C THR A 184 22.48 -10.91 8.21
N ARG A 185 22.58 -9.71 8.83
CA ARG A 185 22.36 -9.55 10.28
C ARG A 185 20.99 -10.10 10.69
N ARG A 186 19.90 -9.65 10.05
CA ARG A 186 18.54 -10.10 10.41
C ARG A 186 18.34 -11.59 10.23
N ARG A 187 18.93 -12.18 9.18
CA ARG A 187 18.87 -13.62 8.93
C ARG A 187 19.59 -14.38 10.04
N ASP A 188 20.79 -13.94 10.41
CA ASP A 188 21.60 -14.60 11.43
C ASP A 188 20.92 -14.46 12.81
N ASP A 189 20.38 -13.28 13.13
CA ASP A 189 19.59 -13.05 14.35
C ASP A 189 18.35 -13.96 14.41
N PHE A 190 17.58 -14.07 13.33
CA PHE A 190 16.43 -14.98 13.25
C PHE A 190 16.84 -16.46 13.36
N SER A 191 17.96 -16.83 12.73
CA SER A 191 18.50 -18.19 12.82
C SER A 191 18.84 -18.55 14.27
N VAL A 192 19.49 -17.64 14.99
CA VAL A 192 19.91 -17.85 16.38
C VAL A 192 18.72 -17.74 17.35
N GLY A 193 17.82 -16.77 17.14
CA GLY A 193 16.72 -16.47 18.05
C GLY A 193 15.51 -17.41 17.89
N PHE A 194 15.23 -17.86 16.67
CA PHE A 194 14.05 -18.68 16.36
C PHE A 194 14.39 -20.12 15.98
N ALA A 195 15.30 -20.32 15.02
CA ALA A 195 15.57 -21.65 14.48
C ALA A 195 16.41 -22.53 15.43
N GLN A 196 17.46 -21.96 16.03
CA GLN A 196 18.38 -22.69 16.92
C GLN A 196 17.66 -23.31 18.13
N PRO A 197 16.77 -22.61 18.87
CA PRO A 197 16.07 -23.20 20.01
C PRO A 197 15.17 -24.38 19.64
N ILE A 198 14.56 -24.33 18.46
CA ILE A 198 13.71 -25.41 17.92
C ILE A 198 14.58 -26.62 17.58
N LEU A 199 15.69 -26.39 16.86
CA LEU A 199 16.64 -27.44 16.51
C LEU A 199 17.23 -28.11 17.77
N SER A 200 17.64 -27.32 18.76
CA SER A 200 18.13 -27.86 20.03
C SER A 200 17.09 -28.74 20.72
N ALA A 201 15.82 -28.31 20.78
CA ALA A 201 14.76 -29.12 21.40
C ALA A 201 14.48 -30.42 20.63
N PHE A 202 14.64 -30.41 19.30
CA PHE A 202 14.52 -31.61 18.48
C PHE A 202 15.71 -32.57 18.69
N ILE A 203 16.93 -32.05 18.74
CA ILE A 203 18.14 -32.86 19.00
C ILE A 203 18.10 -33.45 20.42
N GLU A 204 17.60 -32.71 21.41
CA GLU A 204 17.36 -33.21 22.78
C GLU A 204 16.46 -34.45 22.76
N GLU A 205 15.34 -34.37 22.04
CA GLU A 205 14.38 -35.47 21.92
C GLU A 205 14.96 -36.70 21.21
N ILE A 206 15.84 -36.49 20.22
CA ILE A 206 16.58 -37.57 19.58
C ILE A 206 17.52 -38.25 20.59
N HIS A 207 18.26 -37.49 21.42
CA HIS A 207 19.15 -38.08 22.41
C HIS A 207 18.40 -38.88 23.50
N ASP A 208 17.16 -38.48 23.81
CA ASP A 208 16.32 -39.19 24.79
C ASP A 208 15.66 -40.45 24.21
N THR A 209 15.35 -40.46 22.91
CA THR A 209 14.56 -41.53 22.26
C THR A 209 15.43 -42.55 21.54
N GLU A 210 16.51 -42.09 20.90
CA GLU A 210 17.36 -42.90 20.04
C GLU A 210 18.73 -43.11 20.70
N ASP A 211 19.22 -44.35 20.71
CA ASP A 211 20.57 -44.68 21.21
C ASP A 211 21.62 -44.42 20.11
N LEU A 212 21.91 -43.14 19.87
CA LEU A 212 22.90 -42.72 18.88
C LEU A 212 24.32 -42.82 19.46
N PRO A 213 25.28 -43.45 18.74
CA PRO A 213 26.65 -43.56 19.22
C PRO A 213 27.34 -42.19 19.23
N LEU A 214 27.60 -41.65 20.42
CA LEU A 214 28.38 -40.44 20.60
C LEU A 214 29.90 -40.75 20.60
N PRO A 215 30.76 -39.81 20.13
CA PRO A 215 32.20 -39.95 20.26
C PRO A 215 32.65 -40.14 21.71
N SER A 216 33.72 -40.90 21.92
CA SER A 216 34.28 -41.12 23.26
C SER A 216 34.68 -39.79 23.90
N GLY A 217 34.14 -39.51 25.10
CA GLY A 217 34.41 -38.26 25.84
C GLY A 217 33.50 -37.10 25.48
N ALA A 218 32.43 -37.33 24.72
CA ALA A 218 31.41 -36.30 24.46
C ALA A 218 30.76 -35.84 25.78
N PRO A 219 30.59 -34.52 25.98
CA PRO A 219 29.85 -33.98 27.12
C PRO A 219 28.37 -34.33 27.03
N HIS A 220 27.66 -34.27 28.17
CA HIS A 220 26.22 -34.46 28.19
C HIS A 220 25.52 -33.35 27.38
N PHE A 221 24.42 -33.67 26.68
CA PHE A 221 23.75 -32.72 25.77
C PHE A 221 23.39 -31.39 26.46
N LEU A 222 22.88 -31.44 27.69
CA LEU A 222 22.53 -30.25 28.47
C LEU A 222 23.73 -29.34 28.77
N ASP A 223 24.94 -29.90 28.88
CA ASP A 223 26.16 -29.14 29.16
C ASP A 223 26.70 -28.42 27.91
N ALA A 224 26.31 -28.88 26.72
CA ALA A 224 26.79 -28.39 25.42
C ALA A 224 25.68 -27.86 24.50
N ARG A 225 24.52 -27.51 25.05
CA ARG A 225 23.31 -27.18 24.27
C ARG A 225 23.44 -25.97 23.31
N ALA A 226 24.39 -25.08 23.60
CA ALA A 226 24.66 -23.87 22.81
C ALA A 226 25.96 -23.95 21.99
N ALA A 227 26.64 -25.10 21.98
CA ALA A 227 27.88 -25.33 21.23
C ALA A 227 27.63 -25.55 19.73
#